data_AF-A0A358IEH9-F1
#
_entry.id   AF-A0A358IEH9-F1
#
_cell.length_a   1.000
_cell.length_b   1.000
_cell.length_c   1.000
_cell.angle_alpha   90.00
_cell.angle_beta   90.00
_cell.angle_gamma   90.00
#
_symmetry.space_group_name_H-M   'P 1'
#
loop_
_entity.id
_entity.type
_entity.pdbx_description
1 polymer ?
#
loop_
_entity_poly.entity_id
_entity_poly.type
_entity_poly.pdbx_seq_one_letter_code
_entity_poly.pdbx_strand_id
1 'polypeptide(L)'
;MLLTIFFVRSGFGIVFGILFGAVMITVSRRIGEIWNKRVLLALGLTSALYAILDIKDDILDRPEIQSDAHMLAEATGIGTATMWGVLWISIAIFVSARLMMRAFEEA
;
A
#
# COMPACT_ATOMS: atom_id res chain seq x y z
N MET A 1 15.00 -5.04 5.01
CA MET A 1 16.48 -5.15 5.09
C MET A 1 16.99 -6.40 4.38
N LEU A 2 16.64 -7.63 4.80
CA LEU A 2 17.09 -8.85 4.10
C LEU A 2 16.69 -8.85 2.61
N LEU A 3 15.41 -8.58 2.31
CA LEU A 3 14.95 -8.46 0.92
C LEU A 3 15.71 -7.40 0.12
N THR A 4 16.03 -6.27 0.76
CA THR A 4 16.82 -5.19 0.14
C THR A 4 18.20 -5.70 -0.29
N ILE A 5 18.88 -6.46 0.57
CA ILE A 5 20.22 -6.99 0.29
C ILE A 5 20.19 -8.02 -0.85
N PHE A 6 19.18 -8.90 -0.86
CA PHE A 6 19.13 -9.99 -1.84
C PHE A 6 18.57 -9.59 -3.20
N PHE A 7 17.60 -8.69 -3.25
CA PHE A 7 16.83 -8.39 -4.48
C PHE A 7 17.09 -7.01 -5.07
N VAL A 8 17.49 -6.01 -4.28
CA VAL A 8 17.73 -4.66 -4.80
C VAL A 8 19.15 -4.59 -5.37
N ARG A 9 19.25 -4.11 -6.61
CA ARG A 9 20.53 -4.00 -7.34
C ARG A 9 21.01 -2.57 -7.54
N SER A 10 20.21 -1.57 -7.18
CA SER A 10 20.60 -0.16 -7.24
C SER A 10 21.23 0.29 -5.93
N GLY A 11 22.35 1.03 -6.00
CA GLY A 11 23.03 1.55 -4.81
C GLY A 11 22.11 2.45 -3.97
N PHE A 12 21.33 3.31 -4.62
CA PHE A 12 20.31 4.13 -3.95
C PHE A 12 19.28 3.28 -3.20
N GLY A 13 18.71 2.26 -3.85
CA GLY A 13 17.67 1.44 -3.23
C GLY A 13 18.20 0.62 -2.05
N ILE A 14 19.46 0.17 -2.11
CA ILE A 14 20.11 -0.52 -1.00
C ILE A 14 20.27 0.44 0.20
N VAL A 15 20.86 1.61 -0.02
CA VAL A 15 21.07 2.62 1.03
C VAL A 15 19.75 3.04 1.65
N PHE A 16 18.77 3.38 0.82
CA PHE A 16 17.44 3.79 1.28
C PHE A 16 16.75 2.68 2.09
N GLY A 17 16.72 1.45 1.59
CA GLY A 17 16.02 0.35 2.27
C GLY A 17 16.65 -0.05 3.61
N ILE A 18 17.98 0.02 3.72
CA ILE A 18 18.68 -0.22 4.99
C ILE A 18 18.42 0.94 5.96
N LEU A 19 18.60 2.19 5.53
CA LEU A 19 18.38 3.35 6.39
C LEU A 19 16.93 3.43 6.89
N PHE A 20 15.96 3.32 5.98
CA PHE A 20 14.54 3.37 6.32
C PHE A 20 14.17 2.27 7.32
N GLY A 21 14.63 1.04 7.11
CA GLY A 21 14.41 -0.05 8.07
C GLY A 21 15.04 0.22 9.44
N ALA A 22 16.24 0.82 9.49
CA ALA A 22 16.92 1.14 10.73
C ALA A 22 16.19 2.25 11.50
N VAL A 23 15.68 3.25 10.77
CA VAL A 23 14.81 4.30 11.32
C VAL A 23 13.56 3.68 11.93
N MET A 24 12.86 2.80 11.23
CA MET A 24 11.64 2.15 11.75
C MET A 24 11.90 1.35 13.03
N ILE A 25 13.02 0.62 13.12
CA ILE A 25 13.41 -0.10 14.36
C ILE A 25 13.76 0.88 15.49
N THR A 26 14.39 2.01 15.16
CA THR A 26 14.75 3.04 16.15
C THR A 26 13.49 3.71 16.70
N VAL A 27 12.55 4.06 15.81
CA VAL A 27 11.23 4.60 16.15
C VAL A 27 10.50 3.64 17.08
N SER A 28 10.41 2.35 16.72
CA SER A 28 9.68 1.37 17.56
C SER A 28 10.26 1.21 18.96
N ARG A 29 11.58 1.37 19.12
CA ARG A 29 12.27 1.20 20.41
C ARG A 29 12.32 2.46 21.27
N ARG A 30 12.39 3.64 20.67
CA ARG A 30 12.70 4.90 21.38
C ARG A 30 11.52 5.84 21.50
N ILE A 31 10.47 5.65 20.71
CA ILE A 31 9.32 6.55 20.66
C ILE A 31 8.16 5.94 21.44
N GLY A 32 7.40 6.79 22.15
CA GLY A 32 6.25 6.38 22.94
C GLY A 32 5.14 5.73 22.10
N GLU A 33 4.31 4.91 22.75
CA GLU A 33 3.26 4.11 22.09
C GLU A 33 2.37 4.93 21.15
N ILE A 34 1.94 6.12 21.59
CA ILE A 34 1.05 6.98 20.81
C ILE A 34 1.66 7.43 19.48
N TRP A 35 2.95 7.71 19.45
CA TRP A 35 3.65 8.14 18.25
C TRP A 35 3.95 6.98 17.32
N ASN A 36 4.24 5.79 17.86
CA ASN A 36 4.33 4.57 17.06
C ASN A 36 3.01 4.27 16.34
N LYS A 37 1.88 4.37 17.04
CA LYS A 37 0.54 4.23 16.44
C LYS A 37 0.32 5.24 15.32
N ARG A 38 0.65 6.52 15.53
CA ARG A 38 0.52 7.58 14.51
C ARG A 38 1.39 7.34 13.28
N VAL A 39 2.65 6.94 13.46
CA VAL A 39 3.57 6.64 12.33
C VAL A 39 3.06 5.46 11.52
N LEU A 40 2.66 4.36 12.18
CA LEU A 40 2.10 3.19 11.50
C LEU A 40 0.79 3.51 10.79
N LEU A 41 -0.09 4.31 11.41
CA LEU A 41 -1.33 4.76 10.80
C LEU A 41 -1.05 5.60 9.55
N ALA A 42 -0.13 6.56 9.62
CA ALA A 42 0.21 7.41 8.48
C ALA A 42 0.78 6.58 7.32
N LEU A 43 1.72 5.67 7.59
CA LEU A 43 2.32 4.81 6.57
C LEU A 43 1.29 3.86 5.95
N GLY A 44 0.51 3.17 6.79
CA GLY A 44 -0.49 2.20 6.34
C GLY A 44 -1.61 2.87 5.55
N LEU A 45 -2.14 4.01 6.03
CA LEU A 45 -3.18 4.76 5.34
C LEU A 45 -2.68 5.33 4.01
N THR A 46 -1.46 5.87 3.97
CA THR A 46 -0.86 6.34 2.71
C THR A 46 -0.73 5.19 1.70
N SER A 47 -0.27 4.02 2.14
CA SER A 47 -0.17 2.84 1.27
C SER A 47 -1.53 2.36 0.77
N ALA A 48 -2.55 2.32 1.63
CA ALA A 48 -3.89 1.88 1.24
C ALA A 48 -4.56 2.85 0.26
N LEU A 49 -4.40 4.16 0.46
CA LEU A 49 -4.91 5.18 -0.46
C LEU A 49 -4.14 5.19 -1.78
N TYR A 50 -2.84 4.87 -1.76
CA TYR A 50 -2.04 4.76 -2.98
C TYR A 50 -2.56 3.67 -3.92
N ALA A 51 -3.12 2.58 -3.39
CA ALA A 51 -3.74 1.53 -4.22
C ALA A 51 -4.86 2.08 -5.14
N ILE A 52 -5.56 3.15 -4.73
CA ILE A 52 -6.58 3.79 -5.58
C ILE A 52 -5.93 4.46 -6.80
N LEU A 53 -4.78 5.13 -6.59
CA LEU A 53 -4.03 5.77 -7.67
C LEU A 53 -3.45 4.72 -8.62
N ASP A 54 -2.96 3.61 -8.07
CA ASP A 54 -2.44 2.46 -8.82
C ASP A 54 -3.52 1.87 -9.74
N ILE A 55 -4.71 1.58 -9.19
CA ILE A 55 -5.84 1.07 -9.96
C ILE A 55 -6.29 2.07 -11.04
N LYS A 56 -6.29 3.38 -10.74
CA LYS A 56 -6.63 4.41 -11.73
C LYS A 56 -5.65 4.35 -12.91
N ASP A 57 -4.36 4.36 -12.63
CA ASP A 57 -3.31 4.37 -13.66
C ASP A 57 -3.35 3.09 -14.50
N ASP A 58 -3.42 1.93 -13.86
CA ASP A 58 -3.32 0.62 -14.51
C ASP A 58 -4.60 0.17 -15.24
N ILE A 59 -5.78 0.66 -14.83
CA ILE A 59 -7.06 0.17 -15.38
C ILE A 59 -7.80 1.24 -16.20
N LEU A 60 -7.72 2.51 -15.80
CA LEU A 60 -8.44 3.59 -16.49
C LEU A 60 -7.54 4.32 -17.49
N ASP A 61 -6.31 4.62 -17.10
CA ASP A 61 -5.41 5.43 -17.93
C ASP A 61 -4.62 4.55 -18.93
N ARG A 62 -4.29 3.30 -18.57
CA ARG A 62 -3.48 2.38 -19.39
C ARG A 62 -4.09 0.96 -19.49
N PRO A 63 -5.31 0.83 -20.02
CA PRO A 63 -6.03 -0.46 -20.06
C PRO A 63 -5.35 -1.54 -20.90
N GLU A 64 -4.39 -1.19 -21.75
CA GLU A 64 -3.58 -2.11 -22.54
C GLU A 64 -2.53 -2.87 -21.72
N ILE A 65 -2.21 -2.41 -20.52
CA ILE A 65 -1.27 -3.08 -19.62
C ILE A 65 -1.98 -4.21 -18.90
N GLN A 66 -1.35 -5.39 -18.84
CA GLN A 66 -1.87 -6.51 -18.08
C GLN A 66 -1.74 -6.24 -16.57
N SER A 67 -2.82 -5.72 -15.98
CA SER A 67 -2.94 -5.52 -14.54
C SER A 67 -3.41 -6.78 -13.81
N ASP A 68 -3.20 -6.85 -12.50
CA ASP A 68 -3.69 -7.94 -11.65
C ASP A 68 -5.21 -8.14 -11.78
N ALA A 69 -5.96 -7.04 -11.98
CA ALA A 69 -7.40 -7.07 -12.22
C ALA A 69 -7.74 -7.72 -13.58
N HIS A 70 -6.91 -7.51 -14.59
CA HIS A 70 -7.03 -8.18 -15.89
C HIS A 70 -6.77 -9.68 -15.76
N MET A 71 -5.69 -10.05 -15.07
CA MET A 71 -5.35 -11.46 -14.81
C MET A 71 -6.45 -12.18 -14.02
N LEU A 72 -7.07 -11.51 -13.04
CA LEU A 72 -8.22 -12.05 -12.31
C LEU A 72 -9.44 -12.26 -13.20
N ALA A 73 -9.75 -11.31 -14.08
CA ALA A 73 -10.86 -11.45 -15.01
C ALA A 73 -10.63 -12.63 -15.97
N GLU A 74 -9.42 -12.78 -16.51
CA GLU A 74 -9.04 -13.91 -17.37
C GLU A 74 -9.08 -15.25 -16.62
N ALA A 75 -8.51 -15.31 -15.42
CA ALA A 75 -8.43 -16.55 -14.65
C ALA A 75 -9.79 -17.03 -14.14
N THR A 76 -10.72 -16.12 -13.83
CA THR A 76 -12.06 -16.46 -13.32
C THR A 76 -13.10 -16.56 -14.43
N GLY A 77 -12.88 -15.91 -15.58
CA GLY A 77 -13.89 -15.72 -16.61
C GLY A 77 -15.04 -14.82 -16.18
N ILE A 78 -14.91 -14.09 -15.06
CA ILE A 78 -15.96 -13.27 -14.46
C ILE A 78 -15.64 -11.78 -14.63
N GLY A 79 -16.54 -11.08 -15.32
CA GLY A 79 -16.53 -9.62 -15.45
C GLY A 79 -15.33 -9.08 -16.23
N THR A 80 -15.01 -7.81 -15.99
CA THR A 80 -13.93 -7.09 -16.68
C THR A 80 -12.90 -6.58 -15.67
N ALA A 81 -11.69 -6.25 -16.13
CA ALA A 81 -10.66 -5.61 -15.30
C ALA A 81 -11.20 -4.35 -14.59
N THR A 82 -12.02 -3.55 -15.28
CA THR A 82 -12.66 -2.36 -14.69
C THR A 82 -13.60 -2.70 -13.54
N MET A 83 -14.38 -3.78 -13.63
CA MET A 83 -15.25 -4.23 -12.54
C MET A 83 -14.44 -4.59 -11.30
N TRP A 84 -13.36 -5.35 -11.47
CA TRP A 84 -12.44 -5.71 -10.39
C TRP A 84 -11.73 -4.48 -9.81
N GLY A 85 -11.32 -3.54 -10.66
CA GLY A 85 -10.77 -2.24 -10.23
C GLY A 85 -11.73 -1.46 -9.34
N VAL A 86 -12.98 -1.30 -9.76
CA VAL A 86 -14.01 -0.60 -8.98
C VAL A 86 -14.26 -1.30 -7.64
N LEU A 87 -14.28 -2.64 -7.62
CA LEU A 87 -14.39 -3.41 -6.39
C LEU A 87 -13.23 -3.12 -5.43
N TRP A 88 -11.99 -3.16 -5.92
CA TRP A 88 -10.81 -2.92 -5.09
C TRP A 88 -10.71 -1.47 -4.60
N ILE A 89 -11.06 -0.49 -5.44
CA ILE A 89 -11.19 0.91 -5.00
C ILE A 89 -12.23 1.04 -3.88
N SER A 90 -13.39 0.38 -4.03
CA SER A 90 -14.45 0.42 -3.01
C SER A 90 -13.98 -0.17 -1.69
N ILE A 91 -13.25 -1.29 -1.72
CA ILE A 91 -12.65 -1.91 -0.53
C ILE A 91 -11.61 -0.99 0.10
N ALA A 92 -10.70 -0.42 -0.71
CA ALA A 92 -9.65 0.48 -0.22
C ALA A 92 -10.23 1.71 0.48
N ILE A 93 -11.25 2.35 -0.11
CA ILE A 93 -11.96 3.48 0.50
C ILE A 93 -12.64 3.06 1.80
N PHE A 94 -13.39 1.95 1.79
CA PHE A 94 -14.13 1.49 2.97
C PHE A 94 -13.19 1.19 4.14
N VAL A 95 -12.12 0.42 3.91
CA VAL A 95 -11.15 0.05 4.95
C VAL A 95 -10.42 1.28 5.46
N SER A 96 -9.99 2.18 4.57
CA SER A 96 -9.30 3.42 4.95
C SER A 96 -10.19 4.33 5.80
N ALA A 97 -11.46 4.51 5.41
CA ALA A 97 -12.43 5.29 6.16
C ALA A 97 -12.69 4.68 7.55
N ARG A 98 -12.89 3.35 7.62
CA ARG A 98 -13.09 2.64 8.90
C ARG A 98 -11.87 2.75 9.82
N LEU A 99 -10.67 2.64 9.27
CA LEU A 99 -9.43 2.79 10.02
C LEU A 99 -9.30 4.21 10.58
N MET A 100 -9.60 5.21 9.76
CA MET A 100 -9.53 6.62 10.13
C MET A 100 -10.56 6.96 11.22
N MET A 101 -11.82 6.50 11.10
CA MET A 101 -12.83 6.71 12.14
C MET A 101 -12.42 6.11 13.49
N ARG A 102 -11.89 4.88 13.49
CA ARG A 102 -11.38 4.25 14.73
C ARG A 102 -10.21 5.01 15.34
N ALA A 103 -9.30 5.50 14.49
CA ALA A 103 -8.17 6.30 14.96
C ALA A 103 -8.60 7.62 15.62
N PHE A 104 -9.73 8.21 15.21
CA PHE A 104 -10.32 9.39 15.85
C PHE A 104 -11.05 9.07 17.15
N GLU A 105 -11.68 7.91 17.26
CA GLU A 105 -12.33 7.46 18.51
C GLU A 105 -11.32 7.16 19.63
N GLU A 106 -10.11 6.74 19.27
CA GLU A 106 -9.03 6.38 20.21
C GLU A 106 -8.08 7.56 20.55
N ALA A 107 -8.27 8.74 19.95
CA ALA A 107 -7.39 9.91 20.07
C ALA A 107 -7.79 10.86 21.22
#